data_AF-A0A2M7FRZ6-F1
#
_entry.id   AF-A0A2M7FRZ6-F1
#
_cell.length_a   1.000
_cell.length_b   1.000
_cell.length_c   1.000
_cell.angle_alpha   90.00
_cell.angle_beta   90.00
_cell.angle_gamma   90.00
#
_symmetry.space_group_name_H-M   'P 1'
#
loop_
_entity.id
_entity.type
_entity.pdbx_description
1 polymer ?
#
loop_
_entity_poly.entity_id
_entity_poly.type
_entity_poly.pdbx_seq_one_letter_code
_entity_poly.pdbx_strand_id
1 'polypeptide(L)'
;MAAKWGGFKDKNGNNKPDLPSEWDTDGDGVPDTYFFVQNPLKLKESLKRAFDSIFETNSSASNVLANSTSISNNTRVFQARFNANKWSGDLVAFPVTDSGVGTAPDWQAQDAMPAPASRQLFVRTTDDTTTSFTWSNLSTTDRALLDADPSAADNSQDIVDYLRGARSKEIKSGGSLRDRVTLAPGLAPLGDIVHSSPFYEKDSDMLYVSANDGMLHAFRAAAIKDAVSGAVIHKAGSEVFGFIPSEVLARLKNLASPGYNHDFFVDGDVVVSPKTAETGNKHLLFAALGRGGKGLFSLNVTAPTSFSASDFLWEYTPTGDSSSVTDGVLDTSTNAATDSDLGFMLGRPVYVKLNNGIGAVIAGNGYNSTSGKAVLYIFILNASGQVTEVKKLDTGAAGDNGLATPGVFDADGNGTVDFIYAGDLNGNVWKFDVNSENSADWAVGISGDPLFVAKDAANNLQP
;
A
#
# COMPACT_ATOMS: atom_id res chain seq x y z
N MET A 1 25.58 25.13 -18.69
CA MET A 1 24.83 26.33 -18.24
C MET A 1 23.60 25.95 -17.44
N ALA A 2 22.75 24.99 -17.89
CA ALA A 2 21.62 24.48 -17.09
C ALA A 2 22.05 23.88 -15.73
N ALA A 3 23.14 23.11 -15.68
CA ALA A 3 23.66 22.56 -14.42
C ALA A 3 24.31 23.59 -13.48
N LYS A 4 24.48 24.87 -13.86
CA LYS A 4 25.06 25.90 -12.97
C LYS A 4 24.01 26.86 -12.43
N TRP A 5 22.90 27.04 -13.15
CA TRP A 5 21.89 28.06 -12.87
C TRP A 5 20.46 27.55 -13.00
N GLY A 6 20.25 26.24 -13.18
CA GLY A 6 18.96 25.64 -13.52
C GLY A 6 18.09 25.25 -12.33
N GLY A 7 18.65 25.21 -11.11
CA GLY A 7 17.88 24.98 -9.90
C GLY A 7 18.27 25.97 -8.81
N PHE A 8 17.31 26.80 -8.42
CA PHE A 8 17.41 27.77 -7.32
C PHE A 8 16.00 27.96 -6.72
N LYS A 9 15.91 28.28 -5.44
CA LYS A 9 14.65 28.62 -4.78
C LYS A 9 14.42 30.12 -4.92
N ASP A 10 13.55 30.52 -5.84
CA ASP A 10 13.20 31.92 -6.04
C ASP A 10 12.47 32.48 -4.80
N LYS A 11 13.20 33.28 -3.99
CA LYS A 11 12.68 33.83 -2.73
C LYS A 11 12.05 35.20 -2.92
N ASN A 12 12.43 35.90 -4.00
CA ASN A 12 11.98 37.26 -4.27
C ASN A 12 10.98 37.36 -5.44
N GLY A 13 10.67 36.23 -6.10
CA GLY A 13 9.64 36.10 -7.14
C GLY A 13 10.07 36.64 -8.50
N ASN A 14 11.37 36.82 -8.76
CA ASN A 14 11.88 37.46 -9.97
C ASN A 14 12.30 36.45 -11.07
N ASN A 15 12.17 35.15 -10.82
CA ASN A 15 12.61 34.04 -11.65
C ASN A 15 14.11 34.10 -12.03
N LYS A 16 14.95 34.63 -11.14
CA LYS A 16 16.41 34.72 -11.33
C LYS A 16 17.14 34.28 -10.06
N PRO A 17 18.27 33.56 -10.18
CA PRO A 17 19.14 33.25 -9.04
C PRO A 17 20.03 34.46 -8.73
N ASP A 18 19.46 35.57 -8.27
CA ASP A 18 20.21 36.82 -8.05
C ASP A 18 20.60 37.06 -6.59
N LEU A 19 20.01 36.33 -5.65
CA LEU A 19 20.45 36.31 -4.26
C LEU A 19 21.25 35.04 -3.96
N PRO A 20 22.42 35.13 -3.30
CA PRO A 20 23.21 33.95 -2.92
C PRO A 20 22.38 32.89 -2.18
N SER A 21 21.50 33.33 -1.28
CA SER A 21 20.59 32.45 -0.52
C SER A 21 19.54 31.69 -1.34
N GLU A 22 19.44 31.94 -2.65
CA GLU A 22 18.52 31.24 -3.56
C GLU A 22 19.19 30.05 -4.25
N TRP A 23 20.53 30.09 -4.41
CA TRP A 23 21.27 29.09 -5.18
C TRP A 23 22.48 28.49 -4.46
N ASP A 24 22.96 29.07 -3.36
CA ASP A 24 24.11 28.64 -2.55
C ASP A 24 23.74 28.82 -1.06
N THR A 25 23.05 27.81 -0.52
CA THR A 25 22.49 27.87 0.83
C THR A 25 23.56 27.65 1.90
N ASP A 26 24.59 26.87 1.60
CA ASP A 26 25.68 26.55 2.54
C ASP A 26 26.85 27.56 2.50
N GLY A 27 26.84 28.48 1.52
CA GLY A 27 27.74 29.61 1.42
C GLY A 27 29.13 29.24 0.93
N ASP A 28 29.28 28.10 0.24
CA ASP A 28 30.58 27.60 -0.23
C ASP A 28 31.04 28.23 -1.56
N GLY A 29 30.20 29.07 -2.18
CA GLY A 29 30.45 29.74 -3.45
C GLY A 29 30.16 28.86 -4.68
N VAL A 30 29.60 27.67 -4.46
CA VAL A 30 29.21 26.70 -5.47
C VAL A 30 27.69 26.58 -5.43
N PRO A 31 26.98 26.72 -6.57
CA PRO A 31 25.54 26.50 -6.52
C PRO A 31 25.19 25.11 -6.00
N ASP A 32 24.20 25.00 -5.13
CA ASP A 32 23.69 23.75 -4.53
C ASP A 32 23.35 22.69 -5.62
N THR A 33 23.03 23.18 -6.82
CA THR A 33 22.66 22.38 -8.01
C THR A 33 23.79 22.23 -9.04
N TYR A 34 24.99 22.73 -8.75
CA TYR A 34 26.18 22.67 -9.60
C TYR A 34 27.11 21.52 -9.23
N PHE A 35 27.52 20.77 -10.25
CA PHE A 35 28.33 19.57 -10.08
C PHE A 35 29.56 19.61 -11.00
N PHE A 36 30.75 19.59 -10.39
CA PHE A 36 32.03 19.38 -11.09
C PHE A 36 32.55 17.97 -10.78
N VAL A 37 32.59 17.07 -11.77
CA VAL A 37 32.87 15.65 -11.55
C VAL A 37 34.29 15.31 -12.00
N GLN A 38 35.14 14.90 -11.04
CA GLN A 38 36.40 14.17 -11.30
C GLN A 38 36.47 12.80 -10.58
N ASN A 39 35.48 12.46 -9.73
CA ASN A 39 35.47 11.22 -8.97
C ASN A 39 34.09 10.53 -9.03
N PRO A 40 33.98 9.29 -9.57
CA PRO A 40 32.72 8.58 -9.75
C PRO A 40 32.00 8.17 -8.45
N LEU A 41 32.69 8.11 -7.29
CA LEU A 41 32.02 7.85 -6.00
C LEU A 41 31.13 9.04 -5.56
N LYS A 42 31.58 10.27 -5.82
CA LYS A 42 30.80 11.48 -5.51
C LYS A 42 29.60 11.67 -6.44
N LEU A 43 29.57 11.01 -7.60
CA LEU A 43 28.46 11.06 -8.55
C LEU A 43 27.22 10.37 -7.98
N LYS A 44 27.37 9.21 -7.33
CA LYS A 44 26.28 8.46 -6.69
C LYS A 44 25.63 9.25 -5.54
N GLU A 45 26.43 9.83 -4.66
CA GLU A 45 25.94 10.65 -3.54
C GLU A 45 25.28 11.94 -4.00
N SER A 46 25.77 12.52 -5.10
CA SER A 46 25.23 13.77 -5.66
C SER A 46 23.93 13.55 -6.42
N LEU A 47 23.79 12.45 -7.17
CA LEU A 47 22.52 12.02 -7.75
C LEU A 47 21.49 11.71 -6.65
N LYS A 48 21.92 11.05 -5.56
CA LYS A 48 21.04 10.79 -4.42
C LYS A 48 20.48 12.09 -3.82
N ARG A 49 21.34 13.07 -3.52
CA ARG A 49 20.91 14.37 -2.99
C ARG A 49 20.01 15.16 -3.95
N ALA A 50 20.30 15.10 -5.24
CA ALA A 50 19.46 15.72 -6.26
C ALA A 50 18.06 15.08 -6.30
N PHE A 51 17.95 13.75 -6.27
CA PHE A 51 16.67 13.07 -6.17
C PHE A 51 15.95 13.33 -4.85
N ASP A 52 16.66 13.27 -3.71
CA ASP A 52 16.11 13.59 -2.39
C ASP A 52 15.50 15.01 -2.38
N SER A 53 16.19 16.01 -2.97
CA SER A 53 15.67 17.39 -3.07
C SER A 53 14.46 17.56 -4.01
N ILE A 54 14.34 16.70 -5.03
CA ILE A 54 13.16 16.64 -5.90
C ILE A 54 11.98 16.01 -5.14
N PHE A 55 12.23 14.96 -4.33
CA PHE A 55 11.22 14.40 -3.43
C PHE A 55 10.79 15.37 -2.31
N GLU A 56 11.70 16.22 -1.83
CA GLU A 56 11.37 17.31 -0.89
C GLU A 56 10.41 18.35 -1.49
N THR A 57 10.48 18.59 -2.80
CA THR A 57 9.70 19.64 -3.48
C THR A 57 8.38 19.08 -4.07
N ASN A 58 8.33 17.78 -4.42
CA ASN A 58 7.13 17.06 -4.87
C ASN A 58 6.47 16.24 -3.75
N SER A 59 6.02 16.90 -2.66
CA SER A 59 5.24 16.27 -1.57
C SER A 59 3.82 15.84 -2.00
N SER A 60 3.58 15.58 -3.30
CA SER A 60 2.25 15.34 -3.87
C SER A 60 2.23 14.33 -5.03
N ALA A 61 3.08 13.31 -5.00
CA ALA A 61 2.93 12.14 -5.86
C ALA A 61 2.26 11.01 -5.08
N SER A 62 0.99 11.19 -4.71
CA SER A 62 0.15 10.15 -4.14
C SER A 62 -1.23 10.25 -4.82
N ASN A 63 -1.81 9.09 -5.11
CA ASN A 63 -3.00 8.97 -5.96
C ASN A 63 -4.18 9.77 -5.41
N VAL A 64 -4.81 10.58 -6.26
CA VAL A 64 -6.00 11.38 -5.93
C VAL A 64 -7.24 10.54 -6.21
N LEU A 65 -8.06 10.29 -5.19
CA LEU A 65 -9.34 9.62 -5.33
C LEU A 65 -10.49 10.57 -5.01
N ALA A 66 -11.45 10.68 -5.93
CA ALA A 66 -12.67 11.47 -5.78
C ALA A 66 -13.85 10.54 -5.48
N ASN A 67 -14.69 10.89 -4.49
CA ASN A 67 -15.72 9.98 -3.99
C ASN A 67 -17.11 10.08 -4.66
N SER A 68 -17.28 10.79 -5.79
CA SER A 68 -18.62 10.97 -6.37
C SER A 68 -18.72 10.89 -7.89
N THR A 69 -19.80 10.23 -8.34
CA THR A 69 -20.30 10.15 -9.72
C THR A 69 -21.33 11.25 -10.06
N SER A 70 -21.67 12.13 -9.10
CA SER A 70 -22.47 13.35 -9.31
C SER A 70 -22.00 14.48 -8.38
N ILE A 71 -21.95 15.73 -8.85
CA ILE A 71 -21.52 16.85 -8.00
C ILE A 71 -22.66 17.17 -7.01
N SER A 72 -22.40 16.96 -5.71
CA SER A 72 -23.28 17.35 -4.61
C SER A 72 -22.47 18.13 -3.58
N ASN A 73 -23.12 18.91 -2.71
CA ASN A 73 -22.46 19.74 -1.68
C ASN A 73 -21.59 18.94 -0.67
N ASN A 74 -21.56 17.61 -0.73
CA ASN A 74 -20.80 16.75 0.17
C ASN A 74 -19.74 15.89 -0.54
N THR A 75 -19.43 16.19 -1.82
CA THR A 75 -18.35 15.53 -2.56
C THR A 75 -16.98 15.93 -2.00
N ARG A 76 -16.09 14.96 -1.82
CA ARG A 76 -14.74 15.14 -1.30
C ARG A 76 -13.71 14.45 -2.20
N VAL A 77 -12.52 15.02 -2.20
CA VAL A 77 -11.32 14.39 -2.74
C VAL A 77 -10.44 13.96 -1.58
N PHE A 78 -10.08 12.68 -1.55
CA PHE A 78 -9.15 12.13 -0.58
C PHE A 78 -7.77 12.02 -1.23
N GLN A 79 -6.77 12.55 -0.53
CA GLN A 79 -5.39 12.58 -0.96
C GLN A 79 -4.51 12.02 0.14
N ALA A 80 -3.82 10.93 -0.18
CA ALA A 80 -2.68 10.46 0.59
C ALA A 80 -1.49 11.41 0.41
N ARG A 81 -0.60 11.51 1.40
CA ARG A 81 0.61 12.34 1.34
C ARG A 81 1.78 11.65 2.04
N PHE A 82 2.98 12.07 1.67
CA PHE A 82 4.20 11.71 2.38
C PHE A 82 5.16 12.89 2.51
N ASN A 83 6.04 12.79 3.52
CA ASN A 83 7.15 13.68 3.78
C ASN A 83 8.45 12.85 3.83
N ALA A 84 9.29 12.98 2.80
CA ALA A 84 10.54 12.22 2.67
C ALA A 84 11.59 12.55 3.74
N ASN A 85 11.52 13.71 4.40
CA ASN A 85 12.49 14.10 5.43
C ASN A 85 12.27 13.35 6.75
N LYS A 86 11.03 12.96 7.03
CA LYS A 86 10.65 12.29 8.27
C LYS A 86 10.01 10.92 8.07
N TRP A 87 9.77 10.52 6.81
CA TRP A 87 9.06 9.29 6.44
C TRP A 87 7.76 9.20 7.24
N SER A 88 6.96 10.25 7.10
CA SER A 88 5.65 10.40 7.72
C SER A 88 4.63 10.71 6.65
N GLY A 89 3.38 10.32 6.85
CA GLY A 89 2.30 10.57 5.92
C GLY A 89 1.13 11.30 6.54
N ASP A 90 0.17 11.60 5.68
CA ASP A 90 -1.12 12.15 6.07
C ASP A 90 -2.19 11.69 5.08
N LEU A 91 -3.44 11.60 5.54
CA LEU A 91 -4.60 11.40 4.69
C LEU A 91 -5.46 12.64 4.82
N VAL A 92 -5.69 13.31 3.69
CA VAL A 92 -6.30 14.64 3.67
C VAL A 92 -7.56 14.61 2.84
N ALA A 93 -8.63 15.23 3.34
CA ALA A 93 -9.86 15.42 2.58
C ALA A 93 -10.01 16.87 2.15
N PHE A 94 -10.24 17.08 0.86
CA PHE A 94 -10.57 18.38 0.28
C PHE A 94 -12.04 18.43 -0.14
N PRO A 95 -12.73 19.56 0.07
CA PRO A 95 -14.08 19.73 -0.44
C PRO A 95 -14.04 19.90 -1.97
N VAL A 96 -15.07 19.40 -2.65
CA VAL A 96 -15.33 19.72 -4.07
C VAL A 96 -16.46 20.73 -4.13
N THR A 97 -16.21 21.84 -4.81
CA THR A 97 -17.15 22.95 -5.01
C THR A 97 -17.43 23.15 -6.49
N ASP A 98 -18.38 24.02 -6.83
CA ASP A 98 -18.65 24.42 -8.23
C ASP A 98 -17.42 25.04 -8.92
N SER A 99 -16.46 25.56 -8.15
CA SER A 99 -15.20 26.13 -8.65
C SER A 99 -14.07 25.09 -8.77
N GLY A 100 -14.34 23.81 -8.48
CA GLY A 100 -13.37 22.72 -8.45
C GLY A 100 -12.99 22.29 -7.03
N VAL A 101 -11.85 21.61 -6.91
CA VAL A 101 -11.32 21.11 -5.62
C VAL A 101 -10.79 22.29 -4.80
N GLY A 102 -11.27 22.41 -3.55
CA GLY A 102 -10.81 23.43 -2.62
C GLY A 102 -9.34 23.25 -2.23
N THR A 103 -8.66 24.35 -1.89
CA THR A 103 -7.24 24.32 -1.48
C THR A 103 -7.06 24.15 0.03
N ALA A 104 -8.09 24.43 0.82
CA ALA A 104 -8.12 24.19 2.25
C ALA A 104 -8.74 22.81 2.52
N PRO A 105 -8.09 21.94 3.31
CA PRO A 105 -8.64 20.64 3.64
C PRO A 105 -9.79 20.77 4.64
N ASP A 106 -10.82 19.94 4.48
CA ASP A 106 -11.89 19.77 5.47
C ASP A 106 -11.37 19.10 6.74
N TRP A 107 -10.46 18.14 6.57
CA TRP A 107 -9.80 17.45 7.66
C TRP A 107 -8.49 16.80 7.20
N GLN A 108 -7.62 16.51 8.17
CA GLN A 108 -6.36 15.80 8.03
C GLN A 108 -6.31 14.69 9.09
N ALA A 109 -5.89 13.48 8.71
CA ALA A 109 -5.85 12.35 9.62
C ALA A 109 -4.86 12.59 10.77
N GLN A 110 -3.72 13.23 10.50
CA GLN A 110 -2.73 13.57 11.53
C GLN A 110 -3.28 14.42 12.70
N ASP A 111 -4.37 15.17 12.49
CA ASP A 111 -5.04 15.99 13.52
C ASP A 111 -6.08 15.21 14.34
N ALA A 112 -6.36 13.98 13.94
CA ALA A 112 -7.41 13.11 14.48
C ALA A 112 -6.93 11.70 14.84
N MET A 113 -5.62 11.41 14.71
CA MET A 113 -5.04 10.13 15.10
C MET A 113 -5.30 9.82 16.59
N PRO A 114 -5.74 8.61 16.95
CA PRO A 114 -5.93 8.24 18.35
C PRO A 114 -4.60 8.24 19.12
N ALA A 115 -4.72 8.39 20.44
CA ALA A 115 -3.57 8.19 21.32
C ALA A 115 -3.05 6.74 21.23
N PRO A 116 -1.74 6.49 21.41
CA PRO A 116 -1.14 5.16 21.21
C PRO A 116 -1.82 4.03 22.00
N ALA A 117 -2.25 4.33 23.24
CA ALA A 117 -2.95 3.36 24.09
C ALA A 117 -4.40 3.08 23.64
N SER A 118 -5.02 3.98 22.87
CA SER A 118 -6.40 3.86 22.39
C SER A 118 -6.52 3.26 20.99
N ARG A 119 -5.41 3.20 20.22
CA ARG A 119 -5.39 2.63 18.86
C ARG A 119 -5.74 1.14 18.88
N GLN A 120 -6.68 0.76 18.03
CA GLN A 120 -7.06 -0.62 17.78
C GLN A 120 -6.21 -1.17 16.65
N LEU A 121 -5.09 -1.81 16.99
CA LEU A 121 -4.16 -2.37 16.02
C LEU A 121 -4.16 -3.88 16.13
N PHE A 122 -4.15 -4.55 14.99
CA PHE A 122 -4.14 -6.00 14.86
C PHE A 122 -2.94 -6.44 14.03
N VAL A 123 -2.44 -7.63 14.31
CA VAL A 123 -1.29 -8.21 13.64
C VAL A 123 -1.56 -9.66 13.33
N ARG A 124 -1.14 -10.09 12.14
CA ARG A 124 -0.92 -11.50 11.82
C ARG A 124 0.50 -11.86 12.21
N THR A 125 0.65 -12.77 13.15
CA THR A 125 1.94 -13.18 13.73
C THR A 125 2.57 -14.32 12.94
N THR A 126 3.83 -14.61 13.23
CA THR A 126 4.58 -15.69 12.56
C THR A 126 4.12 -17.10 12.95
N ASP A 127 3.30 -17.23 13.98
CA ASP A 127 2.68 -18.48 14.41
C ASP A 127 1.29 -18.73 13.80
N ASP A 128 0.96 -18.02 12.71
CA ASP A 128 -0.32 -18.12 12.03
C ASP A 128 -1.53 -17.80 12.91
N THR A 129 -1.36 -16.87 13.86
CA THR A 129 -2.45 -16.30 14.66
C THR A 129 -2.68 -14.83 14.34
N THR A 130 -3.92 -14.37 14.51
CA THR A 130 -4.24 -12.95 14.45
C THR A 130 -4.62 -12.48 15.83
N THR A 131 -4.02 -11.38 16.28
CA THR A 131 -4.25 -10.84 17.63
C THR A 131 -4.13 -9.33 17.65
N SER A 132 -4.53 -8.70 18.77
CA SER A 132 -4.25 -7.28 18.97
C SER A 132 -2.74 -7.05 19.14
N PHE A 133 -2.21 -6.04 18.43
CA PHE A 133 -0.78 -5.71 18.41
C PHE A 133 -0.37 -4.99 19.70
N THR A 134 -0.21 -5.74 20.78
CA THR A 134 0.32 -5.28 22.07
C THR A 134 1.41 -6.23 22.54
N TRP A 135 2.37 -5.71 23.31
CA TRP A 135 3.49 -6.50 23.83
C TRP A 135 3.04 -7.81 24.50
N SER A 136 2.00 -7.74 25.35
CA SER A 136 1.48 -8.89 26.08
C SER A 136 0.93 -10.01 25.20
N ASN A 137 0.44 -9.67 24.01
CA ASN A 137 -0.25 -10.58 23.11
C ASN A 137 0.68 -11.23 22.08
N LEU A 138 1.89 -10.71 21.90
CA LEU A 138 2.88 -11.28 21.00
C LEU A 138 3.53 -12.52 21.62
N SER A 139 3.81 -13.53 20.78
CA SER A 139 4.57 -14.72 21.18
C SER A 139 6.03 -14.36 21.51
N THR A 140 6.77 -15.25 22.18
CA THR A 140 8.21 -15.04 22.42
C THR A 140 9.00 -14.90 21.11
N THR A 141 8.58 -15.60 20.05
CA THR A 141 9.20 -15.55 18.73
C THR A 141 8.99 -14.18 18.09
N ASP A 142 7.76 -13.67 18.06
CA ASP A 142 7.46 -12.37 17.46
C ASP A 142 8.11 -11.21 18.23
N ARG A 143 8.18 -11.33 19.56
CA ARG A 143 8.90 -10.35 20.40
C ARG A 143 10.37 -10.29 20.02
N ALA A 144 11.04 -11.44 19.86
CA ALA A 144 12.44 -11.49 19.45
C ALA A 144 12.68 -10.91 18.04
N LEU A 145 11.70 -11.02 17.13
CA LEU A 145 11.78 -10.36 15.82
C LEU A 145 11.78 -8.83 15.95
N LEU A 146 11.05 -8.29 16.92
CA LEU A 146 10.95 -6.86 17.18
C LEU A 146 12.06 -6.31 18.08
N ASP A 147 13.03 -7.13 18.48
CA ASP A 147 14.21 -6.68 19.22
C ASP A 147 15.21 -6.02 18.27
N ALA A 148 15.53 -4.75 18.53
CA ALA A 148 16.53 -4.01 17.75
C ALA A 148 17.97 -4.26 18.22
N ASP A 149 18.18 -4.76 19.44
CA ASP A 149 19.49 -5.12 19.96
C ASP A 149 19.41 -6.34 20.89
N PRO A 150 19.53 -7.56 20.34
CA PRO A 150 19.48 -8.79 21.14
C PRO A 150 20.67 -8.96 22.08
N SER A 151 21.67 -8.07 22.02
CA SER A 151 22.84 -8.07 22.90
C SER A 151 22.73 -7.10 24.08
N ALA A 152 21.71 -6.23 24.08
CA ALA A 152 21.38 -5.31 25.16
C ALA A 152 20.17 -5.81 25.98
N ALA A 153 19.66 -4.98 26.88
CA ALA A 153 18.37 -5.24 27.50
C ALA A 153 17.27 -5.18 26.43
N ASP A 154 16.49 -6.26 26.32
CA ASP A 154 15.35 -6.39 25.39
C ASP A 154 14.50 -5.10 25.40
N ASN A 155 14.49 -4.41 24.25
CA ASN A 155 13.73 -3.18 24.04
C ASN A 155 12.49 -3.38 23.18
N SER A 156 12.12 -4.63 22.91
CA SER A 156 11.03 -4.98 22.00
C SER A 156 9.69 -4.40 22.47
N GLN A 157 9.46 -4.28 23.79
CA GLN A 157 8.28 -3.58 24.30
C GLN A 157 8.29 -2.09 23.93
N ASP A 158 9.43 -1.40 24.10
CA ASP A 158 9.57 0.01 23.72
C ASP A 158 9.37 0.20 22.20
N ILE A 159 9.79 -0.79 21.39
CA ILE A 159 9.59 -0.80 19.93
C ILE A 159 8.12 -1.02 19.58
N VAL A 160 7.45 -1.99 20.21
CA VAL A 160 6.00 -2.19 20.03
C VAL A 160 5.24 -0.92 20.39
N ASP A 161 5.54 -0.31 21.54
CA ASP A 161 4.91 0.95 21.96
C ASP A 161 5.20 2.08 20.97
N TYR A 162 6.43 2.17 20.44
CA TYR A 162 6.80 3.13 19.41
C TYR A 162 5.99 2.96 18.11
N LEU A 163 5.86 1.73 17.62
CA LEU A 163 5.10 1.35 16.42
C LEU A 163 3.60 1.65 16.60
N ARG A 164 3.08 1.46 17.81
CA ARG A 164 1.74 1.90 18.19
C ARG A 164 1.61 3.42 18.25
N GLY A 165 2.71 4.17 18.25
CA GLY A 165 2.73 5.64 18.16
C GLY A 165 3.27 6.34 19.41
N ALA A 166 3.77 5.62 20.42
CA ALA A 166 4.36 6.23 21.61
C ALA A 166 5.65 6.98 21.28
N ARG A 167 5.82 8.16 21.88
CA ARG A 167 6.90 9.10 21.57
C ARG A 167 7.86 9.35 22.74
N SER A 168 7.63 8.69 23.87
CA SER A 168 8.39 8.87 25.12
C SER A 168 9.83 8.36 25.01
N LYS A 169 10.09 7.41 24.12
CA LYS A 169 11.42 6.82 23.87
C LYS A 169 12.13 7.40 22.65
N GLU A 170 11.58 8.45 22.03
CA GLU A 170 12.25 9.19 20.94
C GLU A 170 13.47 9.98 21.49
N ILE A 171 14.51 10.17 20.68
CA ILE A 171 15.75 10.86 21.07
C ILE A 171 15.48 12.27 21.64
N LYS A 172 14.59 13.04 21.02
CA LYS A 172 14.20 14.37 21.52
C LYS A 172 13.52 14.34 22.89
N SER A 173 13.02 13.19 23.31
CA SER A 173 12.41 12.94 24.63
C SER A 173 13.40 12.32 25.62
N GLY A 174 14.68 12.20 25.25
CA GLY A 174 15.73 11.58 26.06
C GLY A 174 15.84 10.06 25.91
N GLY A 175 15.18 9.46 24.92
CA GLY A 175 15.28 8.03 24.61
C GLY A 175 16.32 7.71 23.52
N SER A 176 16.20 6.52 22.92
CA SER A 176 17.12 6.00 21.90
C SER A 176 16.47 5.74 20.54
N LEU A 177 15.15 5.91 20.41
CA LEU A 177 14.41 5.64 19.19
C LEU A 177 14.36 6.86 18.26
N ARG A 178 14.18 6.61 16.97
CA ARG A 178 14.10 7.63 15.92
C ARG A 178 13.06 8.70 16.19
N ASP A 179 13.47 9.96 16.06
CA ASP A 179 12.55 11.10 16.10
C ASP A 179 11.63 11.12 14.88
N ARG A 180 10.31 11.09 15.13
CA ARG A 180 9.27 11.30 14.10
C ARG A 180 8.80 12.75 14.05
N VAL A 181 7.95 13.03 13.06
CA VAL A 181 7.28 14.32 12.86
C VAL A 181 6.69 14.88 14.17
N THR A 182 6.71 16.21 14.29
CA THR A 182 6.14 16.92 15.44
C THR A 182 4.66 17.14 15.23
N LEU A 183 3.83 16.42 16.00
CA LEU A 183 2.38 16.57 16.07
C LEU A 183 1.95 17.14 17.42
N ALA A 184 0.68 17.54 17.52
CA ALA A 184 0.07 17.91 18.79
C ALA A 184 0.21 16.79 19.85
N PRO A 185 0.30 17.14 21.15
CA PRO A 185 0.47 16.14 22.21
C PRO A 185 -0.62 15.06 22.19
N GLY A 186 -0.21 13.81 22.34
CA GLY A 186 -1.12 12.66 22.42
C GLY A 186 -1.55 12.08 21.07
N LEU A 187 -1.10 12.60 19.93
CA LEU A 187 -1.39 12.04 18.61
C LEU A 187 -0.28 11.07 18.17
N ALA A 188 -0.69 9.90 17.66
CA ALA A 188 0.22 8.93 17.03
C ALA A 188 0.62 9.42 15.62
N PRO A 189 1.92 9.38 15.26
CA PRO A 189 2.35 9.64 13.89
C PRO A 189 1.85 8.58 12.91
N LEU A 190 1.51 9.00 11.69
CA LEU A 190 1.17 8.13 10.57
C LEU A 190 2.40 7.94 9.66
N GLY A 191 2.63 6.70 9.20
CA GLY A 191 3.65 6.40 8.20
C GLY A 191 3.39 7.07 6.85
N ASP A 192 4.42 7.20 6.03
CA ASP A 192 4.27 7.73 4.67
C ASP A 192 3.36 6.84 3.80
N ILE A 193 2.50 7.49 3.01
CA ILE A 193 1.66 6.84 2.02
C ILE A 193 2.14 7.25 0.64
N VAL A 194 2.90 6.36 -0.02
CA VAL A 194 3.57 6.67 -1.28
C VAL A 194 2.76 6.14 -2.47
N HIS A 195 2.58 4.82 -2.55
CA HIS A 195 1.97 4.19 -3.72
C HIS A 195 0.54 3.68 -3.52
N SER A 196 0.07 3.64 -2.27
CA SER A 196 -1.31 3.23 -1.96
C SER A 196 -2.31 4.35 -2.23
N SER A 197 -3.43 4.01 -2.85
CA SER A 197 -4.57 4.89 -3.08
C SER A 197 -5.67 4.65 -2.04
N PRO A 198 -6.20 5.69 -1.35
CA PRO A 198 -7.26 5.52 -0.36
C PRO A 198 -8.59 5.01 -0.94
N PHE A 199 -8.98 3.77 -0.65
CA PHE A 199 -10.27 3.24 -1.10
C PHE A 199 -11.42 3.75 -0.21
N TYR A 200 -12.38 4.47 -0.79
CA TYR A 200 -13.60 4.90 -0.10
C TYR A 200 -14.71 3.83 -0.23
N GLU A 201 -15.15 3.31 0.91
CA GLU A 201 -16.30 2.42 1.01
C GLU A 201 -17.50 3.23 1.52
N LYS A 202 -18.55 3.33 0.69
CA LYS A 202 -19.66 4.27 0.94
C LYS A 202 -20.63 3.82 2.03
N ASP A 203 -20.84 2.51 2.22
CA ASP A 203 -21.90 2.01 3.10
C ASP A 203 -21.53 2.16 4.58
N SER A 204 -20.23 2.14 4.88
CA SER A 204 -19.65 2.35 6.21
C SER A 204 -19.00 3.73 6.40
N ASP A 205 -18.92 4.52 5.33
CA ASP A 205 -18.27 5.85 5.31
C ASP A 205 -16.81 5.78 5.78
N MET A 206 -16.07 4.80 5.25
CA MET A 206 -14.68 4.51 5.61
C MET A 206 -13.72 4.68 4.44
N LEU A 207 -12.48 5.02 4.79
CA LEU A 207 -11.34 5.06 3.90
C LEU A 207 -10.33 4.01 4.34
N TYR A 208 -9.86 3.20 3.39
CA TYR A 208 -8.82 2.20 3.62
C TYR A 208 -7.58 2.55 2.83
N VAL A 209 -6.43 2.58 3.49
CA VAL A 209 -5.16 2.94 2.84
C VAL A 209 -3.99 2.23 3.51
N SER A 210 -3.02 1.80 2.71
CA SER A 210 -1.78 1.20 3.20
C SER A 210 -0.72 2.27 3.45
N ALA A 211 0.08 2.12 4.51
CA ALA A 211 1.17 3.03 4.85
C ALA A 211 2.46 2.29 5.22
N ASN A 212 3.60 2.95 4.98
CA ASN A 212 4.94 2.42 5.24
C ASN A 212 5.35 2.47 6.72
N ASP A 213 4.42 2.71 7.64
CA ASP A 213 4.59 2.32 9.05
C ASP A 213 4.24 0.83 9.29
N GLY A 214 3.90 0.10 8.22
CA GLY A 214 3.68 -1.33 8.21
C GLY A 214 2.23 -1.74 8.37
N MET A 215 1.31 -0.79 8.21
CA MET A 215 -0.10 -0.99 8.48
C MET A 215 -0.97 -0.66 7.26
N LEU A 216 -2.03 -1.43 7.10
CA LEU A 216 -3.26 -0.92 6.49
C LEU A 216 -4.06 -0.18 7.56
N HIS A 217 -4.55 1.02 7.25
CA HIS A 217 -5.35 1.84 8.14
C HIS A 217 -6.78 1.98 7.63
N ALA A 218 -7.75 2.00 8.56
CA ALA A 218 -9.13 2.36 8.30
C ALA A 218 -9.46 3.70 8.98
N PHE A 219 -9.90 4.69 8.21
CA PHE A 219 -10.24 6.03 8.69
C PHE A 219 -11.71 6.36 8.43
N ARG A 220 -12.30 7.16 9.32
CA ARG A 220 -13.64 7.72 9.07
C ARG A 220 -13.59 8.82 8.02
N ALA A 221 -14.43 8.74 7.00
CA ALA A 221 -14.51 9.79 5.98
C ALA A 221 -15.24 11.04 6.49
N ALA A 222 -16.20 10.89 7.41
CA ALA A 222 -16.89 11.99 8.09
C ALA A 222 -16.89 11.87 9.62
N ALA A 223 -17.27 12.96 10.28
CA ALA A 223 -17.41 13.02 11.73
C ALA A 223 -18.72 12.37 12.17
N ILE A 224 -18.69 11.63 13.28
CA ILE A 224 -19.89 11.13 13.95
C ILE A 224 -20.27 12.11 15.05
N LYS A 225 -21.53 12.54 15.02
CA LYS A 225 -22.12 13.40 16.04
C LYS A 225 -23.15 12.64 16.86
N ASP A 226 -23.21 12.95 18.14
CA ASP A 226 -24.30 12.53 19.01
C ASP A 226 -25.62 13.11 18.49
N ALA A 227 -26.62 12.27 18.32
CA ALA A 227 -27.88 12.67 17.69
C ALA A 227 -28.68 13.67 18.54
N VAL A 228 -28.44 13.71 19.86
CA VAL A 228 -29.20 14.54 20.80
C VAL A 228 -28.48 15.86 21.06
N SER A 229 -27.21 15.79 21.46
CA SER A 229 -26.40 16.96 21.83
C SER A 229 -25.71 17.63 20.64
N GLY A 230 -25.61 16.95 19.50
CA GLY A 230 -24.87 17.42 18.32
C GLY A 230 -23.34 17.43 18.52
N ALA A 231 -22.86 16.97 19.68
CA ALA A 231 -21.43 16.93 19.99
C ALA A 231 -20.70 15.92 19.09
N VAL A 232 -19.49 16.25 18.65
CA VAL A 232 -18.66 15.32 17.86
C VAL A 232 -18.15 14.21 18.79
N ILE A 233 -18.59 12.96 18.54
CA ILE A 233 -18.15 11.76 19.24
C ILE A 233 -16.87 11.22 18.60
N HIS A 234 -16.83 11.20 17.26
CA HIS A 234 -15.65 10.82 16.49
C HIS A 234 -15.37 11.88 15.44
N LYS A 235 -14.13 12.35 15.38
CA LYS A 235 -13.70 13.32 14.37
C LYS A 235 -13.64 12.66 12.98
N ALA A 236 -13.88 13.45 11.93
CA ALA A 236 -13.54 13.01 10.59
C ALA A 236 -12.01 12.81 10.49
N GLY A 237 -11.57 11.84 9.70
CA GLY A 237 -10.16 11.48 9.59
C GLY A 237 -9.60 10.70 10.79
N SER A 238 -10.40 10.38 11.81
CA SER A 238 -9.92 9.55 12.93
C SER A 238 -9.74 8.09 12.50
N GLU A 239 -8.61 7.49 12.84
CA GLU A 239 -8.37 6.06 12.65
C GLU A 239 -9.31 5.22 13.51
N VAL A 240 -9.87 4.17 12.91
CA VAL A 240 -10.76 3.20 13.55
C VAL A 240 -9.98 1.94 13.93
N PHE A 241 -9.21 1.40 12.99
CA PHE A 241 -8.28 0.31 13.24
C PHE A 241 -7.09 0.35 12.28
N GLY A 242 -6.04 -0.40 12.61
CA GLY A 242 -4.93 -0.73 11.72
C GLY A 242 -4.62 -2.22 11.73
N PHE A 243 -4.11 -2.75 10.61
CA PHE A 243 -3.75 -4.16 10.45
C PHE A 243 -2.34 -4.33 9.90
N ILE A 244 -1.56 -5.22 10.52
CA ILE A 244 -0.18 -5.56 10.17
C ILE A 244 -0.14 -7.00 9.62
N PRO A 245 0.21 -7.22 8.34
CA PRO A 245 0.40 -8.56 7.79
C PRO A 245 1.69 -9.22 8.31
N SER A 246 1.80 -10.55 8.26
CA SER A 246 2.95 -11.25 8.87
C SER A 246 4.27 -10.92 8.16
N GLU A 247 4.23 -10.78 6.84
CA GLU A 247 5.38 -10.56 5.95
C GLU A 247 6.24 -9.33 6.35
N VAL A 248 5.63 -8.32 6.98
CA VAL A 248 6.33 -7.09 7.35
C VAL A 248 6.84 -7.09 8.80
N LEU A 249 6.35 -8.02 9.64
CA LEU A 249 6.53 -8.00 11.09
C LEU A 249 8.02 -7.97 11.49
N ALA A 250 8.83 -8.82 10.88
CA ALA A 250 10.26 -8.94 11.19
C ALA A 250 11.08 -7.67 10.91
N ARG A 251 10.60 -6.80 10.01
CA ARG A 251 11.28 -5.57 9.62
C ARG A 251 10.76 -4.34 10.35
N LEU A 252 9.62 -4.40 11.05
CA LEU A 252 9.01 -3.22 11.67
C LEU A 252 9.94 -2.50 12.64
N LYS A 253 10.80 -3.23 13.37
CA LYS A 253 11.80 -2.63 14.26
C LYS A 253 12.70 -1.61 13.58
N ASN A 254 12.92 -1.73 12.26
CA ASN A 254 13.75 -0.80 11.50
C ASN A 254 13.19 0.62 11.56
N LEU A 255 11.86 0.80 11.64
CA LEU A 255 11.20 2.11 11.75
C LEU A 255 11.62 2.88 13.00
N ALA A 256 12.03 2.18 14.06
CA ALA A 256 12.46 2.78 15.32
C ALA A 256 13.95 3.14 15.34
N SER A 257 14.73 2.72 14.35
CA SER A 257 16.17 2.97 14.27
C SER A 257 16.49 4.45 13.99
N PRO A 258 17.34 5.13 14.79
CA PRO A 258 17.76 6.50 14.53
C PRO A 258 18.36 6.72 13.14
N GLY A 259 19.01 5.70 12.58
CA GLY A 259 19.59 5.70 11.24
C GLY A 259 18.68 5.07 10.17
N TYR A 260 17.37 5.03 10.39
CA TYR A 260 16.41 4.46 9.45
C TYR A 260 16.59 5.04 8.05
N ASN A 261 16.90 4.15 7.11
CA ASN A 261 16.75 4.39 5.68
C ASN A 261 15.37 3.86 5.29
N HIS A 262 14.70 4.58 4.39
CA HIS A 262 13.35 4.20 3.95
C HIS A 262 13.30 2.75 3.49
N ASP A 263 12.30 2.05 3.99
CA ASP A 263 11.95 0.69 3.65
C ASP A 263 10.47 0.68 3.34
N PHE A 264 10.08 -0.09 2.33
CA PHE A 264 8.68 -0.26 2.01
C PHE A 264 8.09 -1.36 2.90
N PHE A 265 6.87 -1.15 3.40
CA PHE A 265 6.19 -2.14 4.23
C PHE A 265 4.84 -2.56 3.64
N VAL A 266 3.75 -1.86 3.98
CA VAL A 266 2.47 -2.06 3.31
C VAL A 266 2.27 -0.85 2.41
N ASP A 267 2.55 -1.04 1.12
CA ASP A 267 2.68 0.08 0.16
C ASP A 267 1.79 -0.12 -1.08
N GLY A 268 1.06 -1.24 -1.15
CA GLY A 268 0.21 -1.56 -2.29
C GLY A 268 -1.18 -0.96 -2.19
N ASP A 269 -1.87 -0.99 -3.33
CA ASP A 269 -3.24 -0.54 -3.47
C ASP A 269 -4.23 -1.48 -2.78
N VAL A 270 -5.40 -0.91 -2.46
CA VAL A 270 -6.50 -1.57 -1.77
C VAL A 270 -7.75 -1.58 -2.65
N VAL A 271 -8.52 -2.66 -2.58
CA VAL A 271 -9.86 -2.75 -3.15
C VAL A 271 -10.82 -3.35 -2.12
N VAL A 272 -12.06 -2.88 -2.09
CA VAL A 272 -13.13 -3.46 -1.27
C VAL A 272 -14.25 -3.96 -2.17
N SER A 273 -14.72 -5.18 -1.93
CA SER A 273 -15.83 -5.77 -2.68
C SER A 273 -17.15 -5.05 -2.38
N PRO A 274 -18.09 -5.02 -3.35
CA PRO A 274 -19.47 -4.67 -3.05
C PRO A 274 -20.12 -5.72 -2.12
N LYS A 275 -21.23 -5.33 -1.48
CA LYS A 275 -22.12 -6.26 -0.76
C LYS A 275 -23.05 -6.94 -1.75
N THR A 276 -22.76 -8.18 -2.09
CA THR A 276 -23.52 -8.99 -3.04
C THR A 276 -23.72 -10.41 -2.52
N ALA A 277 -24.49 -11.23 -3.23
CA ALA A 277 -24.78 -12.60 -2.79
C ALA A 277 -23.49 -13.45 -2.73
N GLU A 278 -22.60 -13.28 -3.71
CA GLU A 278 -21.32 -14.00 -3.80
C GLU A 278 -20.30 -13.58 -2.72
N THR A 279 -20.47 -12.41 -2.10
CA THR A 279 -19.69 -12.02 -0.91
C THR A 279 -20.38 -12.37 0.40
N GLY A 280 -21.52 -13.07 0.36
CA GLY A 280 -22.33 -13.32 1.55
C GLY A 280 -22.85 -12.03 2.20
N ASN A 281 -23.09 -10.98 1.39
CA ASN A 281 -23.46 -9.63 1.82
C ASN A 281 -22.40 -8.96 2.72
N LYS A 282 -21.12 -9.20 2.46
CA LYS A 282 -19.99 -8.62 3.18
C LYS A 282 -19.23 -7.61 2.31
N HIS A 283 -18.51 -6.71 2.98
CA HIS A 283 -17.41 -5.97 2.36
C HIS A 283 -16.11 -6.72 2.67
N LEU A 284 -15.49 -7.25 1.62
CA LEU A 284 -14.22 -7.96 1.69
C LEU A 284 -13.15 -7.02 1.15
N LEU A 285 -12.15 -6.72 1.97
CA LEU A 285 -11.01 -5.89 1.60
C LEU A 285 -9.89 -6.78 1.10
N PHE A 286 -9.20 -6.36 0.05
CA PHE A 286 -7.99 -7.00 -0.48
C PHE A 286 -6.93 -5.93 -0.66
N ALA A 287 -5.75 -6.16 -0.09
CA ALA A 287 -4.65 -5.20 -0.11
C ALA A 287 -3.36 -5.89 -0.53
N ALA A 288 -2.75 -5.39 -1.59
CA ALA A 288 -1.41 -5.80 -1.98
C ALA A 288 -0.37 -5.21 -1.03
N LEU A 289 0.73 -5.92 -0.82
CA LEU A 289 1.87 -5.39 -0.05
C LEU A 289 2.69 -4.36 -0.86
N GLY A 290 2.52 -4.33 -2.18
CA GLY A 290 3.20 -3.39 -3.06
C GLY A 290 4.70 -3.66 -3.09
N ARG A 291 5.51 -2.63 -2.82
CA ARG A 291 6.98 -2.75 -2.77
C ARG A 291 7.50 -3.35 -1.48
N GLY A 292 6.68 -3.37 -0.43
CA GLY A 292 7.15 -3.81 0.87
C GLY A 292 6.99 -5.29 1.14
N GLY A 293 6.40 -6.06 0.23
CA GLY A 293 6.36 -7.51 0.34
C GLY A 293 5.74 -8.14 -0.90
N LYS A 294 5.86 -9.46 -1.01
CA LYS A 294 5.26 -10.22 -2.10
C LYS A 294 3.87 -10.69 -1.70
N GLY A 295 2.93 -10.56 -2.63
CA GLY A 295 1.54 -10.99 -2.43
C GLY A 295 0.62 -9.97 -1.78
N LEU A 296 -0.46 -10.47 -1.20
CA LEU A 296 -1.59 -9.69 -0.69
C LEU A 296 -2.27 -10.37 0.51
N PHE A 297 -3.17 -9.65 1.17
CA PHE A 297 -3.99 -10.18 2.25
C PHE A 297 -5.43 -9.69 2.14
N SER A 298 -6.32 -10.34 2.89
CA SER A 298 -7.74 -10.02 2.92
C SER A 298 -8.33 -9.94 4.32
N LEU A 299 -9.23 -8.97 4.49
CA LEU A 299 -9.95 -8.68 5.72
C LEU A 299 -11.46 -8.58 5.45
N ASN A 300 -12.28 -9.01 6.40
CA ASN A 300 -13.70 -8.68 6.44
C ASN A 300 -13.88 -7.30 7.07
N VAL A 301 -14.27 -6.32 6.26
CA VAL A 301 -14.47 -4.93 6.72
C VAL A 301 -15.95 -4.53 6.74
N THR A 302 -16.86 -5.51 6.84
CA THR A 302 -18.30 -5.29 6.88
C THR A 302 -18.74 -4.40 8.05
N ALA A 303 -18.08 -4.53 9.20
CA ALA A 303 -18.37 -3.79 10.43
C ALA A 303 -17.08 -3.19 11.03
N PRO A 304 -16.51 -2.15 10.40
CA PRO A 304 -15.16 -1.68 10.71
C PRO A 304 -15.01 -1.12 12.13
N THR A 305 -16.09 -0.61 12.74
CA THR A 305 -16.07 -0.09 14.11
C THR A 305 -16.04 -1.18 15.20
N SER A 306 -16.31 -2.43 14.83
CA SER A 306 -16.22 -3.60 15.70
C SER A 306 -15.19 -4.62 15.17
N PHE A 307 -14.25 -4.16 14.33
CA PHE A 307 -13.23 -4.99 13.74
C PHE A 307 -12.41 -5.68 14.83
N SER A 308 -12.08 -6.96 14.60
CA SER A 308 -11.42 -7.83 15.56
C SER A 308 -10.49 -8.82 14.86
N ALA A 309 -9.75 -9.61 15.64
CA ALA A 309 -8.87 -10.64 15.10
C ALA A 309 -9.59 -11.68 14.23
N SER A 310 -10.88 -11.95 14.47
CA SER A 310 -11.66 -12.90 13.65
C SER A 310 -12.07 -12.35 12.29
N ASP A 311 -11.84 -11.05 12.04
CA ASP A 311 -12.11 -10.42 10.75
C ASP A 311 -10.94 -10.54 9.78
N PHE A 312 -9.81 -11.10 10.21
CA PHE A 312 -8.78 -11.60 9.28
C PHE A 312 -9.33 -12.78 8.48
N LEU A 313 -9.13 -12.75 7.17
CA LEU A 313 -9.57 -13.84 6.28
C LEU A 313 -8.39 -14.73 5.92
N TRP A 314 -7.42 -14.17 5.21
CA TRP A 314 -6.24 -14.89 4.73
C TRP A 314 -5.16 -13.91 4.30
N GLU A 315 -3.93 -14.41 4.19
CA GLU A 315 -2.83 -13.75 3.49
C GLU A 315 -2.18 -14.76 2.55
N TYR A 316 -1.74 -14.29 1.39
CA TYR A 316 -1.03 -15.09 0.40
C TYR A 316 0.34 -14.45 0.18
N THR A 317 1.28 -14.77 1.07
CA THR A 317 2.62 -14.20 1.14
C THR A 317 3.67 -15.30 1.36
N PRO A 318 4.95 -15.09 1.01
CA PRO A 318 6.00 -16.09 1.23
C PRO A 318 6.17 -16.53 2.69
N THR A 319 5.77 -15.71 3.66
CA THR A 319 5.76 -16.09 5.09
C THR A 319 4.39 -16.52 5.62
N GLY A 320 3.34 -16.52 4.79
CA GLY A 320 1.95 -16.77 5.18
C GLY A 320 1.53 -18.25 5.12
N ASP A 321 0.30 -18.51 5.59
CA ASP A 321 -0.33 -19.82 5.88
C ASP A 321 0.20 -21.00 5.04
N SER A 322 0.96 -21.86 5.73
CA SER A 322 1.52 -23.09 5.20
C SER A 322 0.55 -24.27 5.34
N SER A 323 -0.63 -24.19 4.76
CA SER A 323 -1.54 -25.35 4.70
C SER A 323 -1.10 -26.32 3.59
N SER A 324 -0.23 -27.27 3.97
CA SER A 324 0.10 -28.60 3.38
C SER A 324 -0.09 -28.84 1.86
N VAL A 325 1.01 -29.12 1.14
CA VAL A 325 0.99 -29.66 -0.24
C VAL A 325 1.59 -31.08 -0.26
N THR A 326 0.89 -32.00 -0.92
CA THR A 326 1.45 -33.25 -1.48
C THR A 326 1.27 -33.19 -3.01
N ASP A 327 2.32 -33.58 -3.73
CA ASP A 327 2.60 -33.32 -5.15
C ASP A 327 1.63 -33.98 -6.16
N GLY A 328 1.34 -33.29 -7.28
CA GLY A 328 0.87 -33.91 -8.54
C GLY A 328 -0.55 -33.62 -9.07
N VAL A 329 -1.30 -32.64 -8.56
CA VAL A 329 -2.67 -32.29 -9.02
C VAL A 329 -2.81 -30.77 -9.11
N LEU A 330 -3.76 -30.28 -9.92
CA LEU A 330 -4.38 -28.95 -9.88
C LEU A 330 -3.99 -28.20 -8.59
N ASP A 331 -3.26 -27.08 -8.70
CA ASP A 331 -2.75 -26.34 -7.54
C ASP A 331 -3.90 -25.77 -6.71
N THR A 332 -4.49 -26.61 -5.86
CA THR A 332 -5.42 -26.24 -4.79
C THR A 332 -4.65 -25.85 -3.53
N SER A 333 -3.35 -25.56 -3.64
CA SER A 333 -2.56 -25.14 -2.50
C SER A 333 -2.69 -23.63 -2.29
N THR A 334 -3.21 -23.28 -1.14
CA THR A 334 -3.25 -21.92 -0.59
C THR A 334 -1.88 -21.47 -0.05
N ASN A 335 -0.81 -22.25 -0.26
CA ASN A 335 0.48 -22.02 0.38
C ASN A 335 1.43 -21.21 -0.49
N ALA A 336 1.48 -19.90 -0.20
CA ALA A 336 2.37 -18.96 -0.86
C ALA A 336 3.87 -19.14 -0.50
N ALA A 337 4.23 -19.90 0.55
CA ALA A 337 5.61 -20.02 1.02
C ALA A 337 6.56 -20.69 0.02
N THR A 338 6.04 -21.56 -0.84
CA THR A 338 6.82 -22.23 -1.90
C THR A 338 6.50 -21.71 -3.29
N ASP A 339 5.64 -20.69 -3.41
CA ASP A 339 5.23 -20.18 -4.71
C ASP A 339 6.31 -19.28 -5.33
N SER A 340 7.10 -19.85 -6.23
CA SER A 340 8.16 -19.12 -6.93
C SER A 340 7.64 -18.05 -7.87
N ASP A 341 6.38 -18.12 -8.28
CA ASP A 341 5.78 -17.16 -9.21
C ASP A 341 5.36 -15.87 -8.51
N LEU A 342 5.27 -15.86 -7.18
CA LEU A 342 4.84 -14.70 -6.42
C LEU A 342 5.90 -13.58 -6.43
N GLY A 343 5.49 -12.38 -6.82
CA GLY A 343 6.30 -11.17 -6.90
C GLY A 343 5.71 -9.99 -6.14
N PHE A 344 6.30 -8.81 -6.34
CA PHE A 344 5.81 -7.54 -5.79
C PHE A 344 4.62 -7.06 -6.63
N MET A 345 3.42 -7.25 -6.10
CA MET A 345 2.16 -6.84 -6.73
C MET A 345 1.99 -5.33 -6.60
N LEU A 346 2.51 -4.58 -7.58
CA LEU A 346 2.50 -3.11 -7.54
C LEU A 346 1.16 -2.49 -7.96
N GLY A 347 0.28 -3.30 -8.57
CA GLY A 347 -1.01 -2.85 -9.07
C GLY A 347 -2.17 -3.18 -8.13
N ARG A 348 -3.27 -2.45 -8.26
CA ARG A 348 -4.51 -2.72 -7.52
C ARG A 348 -5.11 -4.07 -7.94
N PRO A 349 -5.35 -5.00 -7.00
CA PRO A 349 -6.13 -6.20 -7.27
C PRO A 349 -7.56 -5.84 -7.73
N VAL A 350 -8.19 -6.72 -8.50
CA VAL A 350 -9.55 -6.50 -9.01
C VAL A 350 -10.48 -7.55 -8.43
N TYR A 351 -11.52 -7.12 -7.71
CA TYR A 351 -12.63 -8.00 -7.32
C TYR A 351 -13.61 -8.13 -8.48
N VAL A 352 -14.04 -9.36 -8.78
CA VAL A 352 -15.01 -9.68 -9.83
C VAL A 352 -16.00 -10.74 -9.39
N LYS A 353 -17.12 -10.81 -10.11
CA LYS A 353 -17.99 -11.99 -10.17
C LYS A 353 -17.66 -12.80 -11.42
N LEU A 354 -17.44 -14.09 -11.26
CA LEU A 354 -17.14 -15.02 -12.35
C LEU A 354 -18.43 -15.59 -12.95
N ASN A 355 -18.32 -16.20 -14.14
CA ASN A 355 -19.44 -16.81 -14.86
C ASN A 355 -20.14 -17.94 -14.07
N ASN A 356 -19.45 -18.62 -13.17
CA ASN A 356 -20.05 -19.60 -12.23
C ASN A 356 -20.79 -18.98 -11.03
N GLY A 357 -20.93 -17.65 -11.00
CA GLY A 357 -21.59 -16.90 -9.93
C GLY A 357 -20.78 -16.73 -8.65
N ILE A 358 -19.51 -17.16 -8.63
CA ILE A 358 -18.61 -17.07 -7.48
C ILE A 358 -17.79 -15.78 -7.56
N GLY A 359 -17.49 -15.18 -6.39
CA GLY A 359 -16.61 -14.02 -6.29
C GLY A 359 -15.13 -14.42 -6.38
N ALA A 360 -14.32 -13.59 -7.03
CA ALA A 360 -12.89 -13.79 -7.08
C ALA A 360 -12.11 -12.47 -7.02
N VAL A 361 -10.84 -12.58 -6.63
CA VAL A 361 -9.88 -11.48 -6.71
C VAL A 361 -8.80 -11.85 -7.69
N ILE A 362 -8.49 -10.92 -8.59
CA ILE A 362 -7.55 -11.12 -9.68
C ILE A 362 -6.37 -10.17 -9.48
N ALA A 363 -5.16 -10.70 -9.61
CA ALA A 363 -3.93 -9.93 -9.60
C ALA A 363 -2.93 -10.51 -10.60
N GLY A 364 -2.12 -9.66 -11.21
CA GLY A 364 -0.87 -10.12 -11.81
C GLY A 364 0.10 -10.53 -10.70
N ASN A 365 0.98 -11.48 -10.97
CA ASN A 365 1.94 -11.97 -9.99
C ASN A 365 2.91 -10.88 -9.50
N GLY A 366 3.00 -9.78 -10.24
CA GLY A 366 3.92 -8.70 -9.93
C GLY A 366 5.34 -9.03 -10.33
N TYR A 367 6.25 -8.14 -9.96
CA TYR A 367 7.62 -8.16 -10.49
C TYR A 367 8.60 -8.81 -9.51
N ASN A 368 9.78 -9.20 -10.02
CA ASN A 368 10.86 -9.77 -9.21
C ASN A 368 10.41 -11.02 -8.43
N SER A 369 9.59 -11.85 -9.08
CA SER A 369 9.27 -13.21 -8.63
C SER A 369 10.51 -14.11 -8.78
N THR A 370 10.57 -15.19 -8.01
CA THR A 370 11.72 -16.11 -8.05
C THR A 370 11.83 -16.83 -9.39
N SER A 371 10.70 -17.13 -10.03
CA SER A 371 10.65 -17.77 -11.35
C SER A 371 10.91 -16.79 -12.51
N GLY A 372 10.76 -15.48 -12.28
CA GLY A 372 10.89 -14.46 -13.33
C GLY A 372 9.85 -14.59 -14.45
N LYS A 373 8.70 -15.20 -14.17
CA LYS A 373 7.60 -15.41 -15.12
C LYS A 373 6.51 -14.36 -15.00
N ALA A 374 5.70 -14.22 -16.06
CA ALA A 374 4.44 -13.47 -16.03
C ALA A 374 3.25 -14.42 -15.86
N VAL A 375 2.56 -14.30 -14.71
CA VAL A 375 1.48 -15.21 -14.30
C VAL A 375 0.28 -14.41 -13.80
N LEU A 376 -0.92 -14.78 -14.23
CA LEU A 376 -2.16 -14.24 -13.68
C LEU A 376 -2.63 -15.11 -12.51
N TYR A 377 -2.95 -14.49 -11.38
CA TYR A 377 -3.55 -15.12 -10.21
C TYR A 377 -5.04 -14.80 -10.15
N ILE A 378 -5.85 -15.83 -9.91
CA ILE A 378 -7.29 -15.72 -9.65
C ILE A 378 -7.58 -16.46 -8.34
N PHE A 379 -7.85 -15.70 -7.28
CA PHE A 379 -8.22 -16.20 -5.96
C PHE A 379 -9.74 -16.38 -5.91
N ILE A 380 -10.22 -17.62 -6.05
CA ILE A 380 -11.65 -17.94 -6.02
C ILE A 380 -12.09 -18.04 -4.56
N LEU A 381 -13.17 -17.33 -4.22
CA LEU A 381 -13.62 -17.15 -2.84
C LEU A 381 -14.94 -17.86 -2.59
N ASN A 382 -15.14 -18.37 -1.38
CA ASN A 382 -16.49 -18.69 -0.91
C ASN A 382 -17.22 -17.43 -0.43
N ALA A 383 -18.52 -17.55 -0.13
CA ALA A 383 -19.34 -16.45 0.39
C ALA A 383 -18.89 -15.92 1.76
N SER A 384 -17.98 -16.61 2.45
CA SER A 384 -17.35 -16.10 3.67
C SER A 384 -16.12 -15.23 3.41
N GLY A 385 -15.67 -15.15 2.15
CA GLY A 385 -14.47 -14.44 1.72
C GLY A 385 -13.18 -15.25 1.84
N GLN A 386 -13.28 -16.54 2.18
CA GLN A 386 -12.12 -17.45 2.25
C GLN A 386 -11.78 -17.98 0.86
N VAL A 387 -10.48 -18.08 0.57
CA VAL A 387 -9.99 -18.69 -0.67
C VAL A 387 -10.32 -20.18 -0.67
N THR A 388 -10.97 -20.66 -1.72
CA THR A 388 -11.21 -22.09 -1.95
C THR A 388 -10.31 -22.69 -3.01
N GLU A 389 -9.82 -21.85 -3.93
CA GLU A 389 -8.92 -22.26 -5.01
C GLU A 389 -8.12 -21.04 -5.48
N VAL A 390 -6.84 -21.25 -5.82
CA VAL A 390 -6.00 -20.25 -6.49
C VAL A 390 -5.68 -20.77 -7.89
N LYS A 391 -6.24 -20.15 -8.92
CA LYS A 391 -5.87 -20.45 -10.30
C LYS A 391 -4.69 -19.58 -10.72
N LYS A 392 -3.67 -20.22 -11.27
CA LYS A 392 -2.52 -19.58 -11.92
C LYS A 392 -2.59 -19.83 -13.42
N LEU A 393 -2.65 -18.77 -14.21
CA LEU A 393 -2.53 -18.84 -15.67
C LEU A 393 -1.15 -18.30 -16.07
N ASP A 394 -0.21 -19.22 -16.27
CA ASP A 394 1.15 -18.93 -16.72
C ASP A 394 1.14 -18.62 -18.22
N THR A 395 1.62 -17.44 -18.60
CA THR A 395 1.74 -17.01 -20.01
C THR A 395 2.80 -17.79 -20.78
N GLY A 396 3.70 -18.48 -20.08
CA GLY A 396 4.91 -19.10 -20.65
C GLY A 396 6.04 -18.10 -20.88
N ALA A 397 5.80 -16.79 -20.72
CA ALA A 397 6.82 -15.77 -20.82
C ALA A 397 7.67 -15.71 -19.54
N ALA A 398 8.99 -15.73 -19.72
CA ALA A 398 9.99 -15.76 -18.65
C ALA A 398 11.17 -14.82 -18.94
N GLY A 399 12.12 -14.76 -18.01
CA GLY A 399 13.35 -13.95 -18.13
C GLY A 399 13.17 -12.58 -17.50
N ASP A 400 13.20 -12.53 -16.17
CA ASP A 400 12.99 -11.32 -15.35
C ASP A 400 11.70 -10.56 -15.68
N ASN A 401 10.62 -11.31 -15.88
CA ASN A 401 9.31 -10.80 -16.21
C ASN A 401 8.39 -10.73 -14.97
N GLY A 402 7.18 -10.19 -15.17
CA GLY A 402 6.10 -10.17 -14.19
C GLY A 402 4.86 -9.53 -14.78
N LEU A 403 3.69 -10.04 -14.44
CA LEU A 403 2.42 -9.56 -14.97
C LEU A 403 1.94 -8.34 -14.16
N ALA A 404 1.58 -7.28 -14.86
CA ALA A 404 1.10 -6.01 -14.31
C ALA A 404 -0.39 -6.10 -13.89
N THR A 405 -0.99 -4.94 -13.58
CA THR A 405 -2.41 -4.86 -13.18
C THR A 405 -3.33 -5.41 -14.27
N PRO A 406 -4.22 -6.35 -13.94
CA PRO A 406 -5.21 -6.84 -14.88
C PRO A 406 -6.37 -5.84 -15.06
N GLY A 407 -6.84 -5.69 -16.30
CA GLY A 407 -8.15 -5.14 -16.64
C GLY A 407 -9.12 -6.27 -16.99
N VAL A 408 -10.39 -6.09 -16.67
CA VAL A 408 -11.44 -7.11 -16.87
C VAL A 408 -12.48 -6.61 -17.86
N PHE A 409 -13.06 -7.53 -18.63
CA PHE A 409 -14.07 -7.22 -19.63
C PHE A 409 -15.21 -8.25 -19.58
N ASP A 410 -16.42 -7.73 -19.48
CA ASP A 410 -17.70 -8.42 -19.59
C ASP A 410 -18.20 -8.18 -21.03
N ALA A 411 -18.16 -9.22 -21.86
CA ALA A 411 -18.39 -9.10 -23.29
C ALA A 411 -19.88 -9.16 -23.65
N ASP A 412 -20.69 -9.81 -22.84
CA ASP A 412 -22.13 -9.97 -23.07
C ASP A 412 -23.01 -9.06 -22.18
N GLY A 413 -22.40 -8.35 -21.22
CA GLY A 413 -23.06 -7.40 -20.33
C GLY A 413 -23.87 -8.05 -19.22
N ASN A 414 -23.58 -9.32 -18.87
CA ASN A 414 -24.33 -10.07 -17.86
C ASN A 414 -23.88 -9.80 -16.41
N GLY A 415 -22.84 -8.97 -16.21
CA GLY A 415 -22.28 -8.61 -14.91
C GLY A 415 -21.24 -9.60 -14.38
N THR A 416 -20.74 -10.52 -15.22
CA THR A 416 -19.64 -11.44 -14.92
C THR A 416 -18.48 -11.26 -15.88
N VAL A 417 -17.27 -11.59 -15.45
CA VAL A 417 -16.07 -11.40 -16.28
C VAL A 417 -15.91 -12.54 -17.29
N ASP A 418 -15.66 -12.19 -18.55
CA ASP A 418 -15.37 -13.13 -19.63
C ASP A 418 -13.90 -13.15 -20.00
N PHE A 419 -13.27 -11.96 -20.06
CA PHE A 419 -11.90 -11.80 -20.48
C PHE A 419 -11.12 -10.92 -19.51
N ILE A 420 -9.85 -11.27 -19.34
CA ILE A 420 -8.90 -10.50 -18.55
C ILE A 420 -7.76 -10.11 -19.48
N TYR A 421 -7.27 -8.88 -19.34
CA TYR A 421 -6.15 -8.36 -20.10
C TYR A 421 -5.09 -7.81 -19.17
N ALA A 422 -3.82 -8.10 -19.41
CA ALA A 422 -2.74 -7.58 -18.57
C ALA A 422 -1.45 -7.42 -19.38
N GLY A 423 -0.71 -6.34 -19.11
CA GLY A 423 0.64 -6.14 -19.62
C GLY A 423 1.68 -6.91 -18.81
N ASP A 424 2.88 -7.09 -19.35
CA ASP A 424 4.06 -7.60 -18.63
C ASP A 424 5.30 -6.71 -18.83
N LEU A 425 6.37 -6.94 -18.06
CA LEU A 425 7.61 -6.15 -18.15
C LEU A 425 8.31 -6.22 -19.51
N ASN A 426 7.98 -7.21 -20.32
CA ASN A 426 8.54 -7.38 -21.65
C ASN A 426 7.63 -6.75 -22.72
N GLY A 427 6.65 -5.93 -22.32
CA GLY A 427 5.75 -5.20 -23.20
C GLY A 427 4.69 -6.07 -23.85
N ASN A 428 4.54 -7.33 -23.46
CA ASN A 428 3.46 -8.17 -23.98
C ASN A 428 2.14 -7.76 -23.31
N VAL A 429 1.07 -7.69 -24.09
CA VAL A 429 -0.30 -7.56 -23.61
C VAL A 429 -0.99 -8.90 -23.81
N TRP A 430 -1.35 -9.53 -22.71
CA TRP A 430 -1.97 -10.84 -22.68
C TRP A 430 -3.50 -10.72 -22.63
N LYS A 431 -4.17 -11.74 -23.16
CA LYS A 431 -5.60 -11.99 -22.98
C LYS A 431 -5.77 -13.33 -22.27
N PHE A 432 -6.67 -13.41 -21.31
CA PHE A 432 -7.03 -14.65 -20.63
C PHE A 432 -8.54 -14.88 -20.80
N ASP A 433 -8.90 -16.13 -21.08
CA ASP A 433 -10.27 -16.56 -21.31
C ASP A 433 -10.82 -17.19 -20.04
N VAL A 434 -11.80 -16.53 -19.42
CA VAL A 434 -12.44 -16.95 -18.16
C VAL A 434 -13.96 -17.02 -18.26
N ASN A 435 -14.48 -17.04 -19.48
CA ASN A 435 -15.90 -17.03 -19.81
C ASN A 435 -16.61 -18.39 -19.60
N SER A 436 -15.88 -19.44 -19.22
CA SER A 436 -16.47 -20.73 -18.83
C SER A 436 -16.89 -20.71 -17.36
N GLU A 437 -18.01 -21.35 -17.02
CA GLU A 437 -18.37 -21.64 -15.62
C GLU A 437 -17.38 -22.61 -14.95
N ASN A 438 -16.72 -23.45 -15.75
CA ASN A 438 -15.75 -24.42 -15.26
C ASN A 438 -14.34 -23.82 -15.27
N SER A 439 -13.76 -23.65 -14.07
CA SER A 439 -12.43 -23.05 -13.91
C SER A 439 -11.29 -23.86 -14.53
N ALA A 440 -11.52 -25.14 -14.87
CA ALA A 440 -10.56 -25.96 -15.58
C ALA A 440 -10.44 -25.62 -17.08
N ASP A 441 -11.44 -24.93 -17.65
CA ASP A 441 -11.43 -24.51 -19.05
C ASP A 441 -10.83 -23.11 -19.24
N TRP A 442 -10.46 -22.42 -18.15
CA TRP A 442 -9.82 -21.12 -18.23
C TRP A 442 -8.37 -21.26 -18.71
N ALA A 443 -7.95 -20.34 -19.59
CA ALA A 443 -6.64 -20.43 -20.22
C ALA A 443 -6.10 -19.05 -20.60
N VAL A 444 -4.80 -19.01 -20.93
CA VAL A 444 -4.24 -17.93 -21.73
C VAL A 444 -4.88 -17.98 -23.10
N GLY A 445 -5.50 -16.88 -23.51
CA GLY A 445 -6.20 -16.78 -24.78
C GLY A 445 -5.24 -16.77 -25.97
N ILE A 446 -5.81 -16.70 -27.18
CA ILE A 446 -5.04 -16.57 -28.44
C ILE A 446 -3.99 -17.70 -28.57
N SER A 447 -4.36 -18.92 -28.16
CA SER A 447 -3.48 -20.10 -28.21
C SER A 447 -2.15 -19.93 -27.44
N GLY A 448 -2.11 -19.04 -26.45
CA GLY A 448 -0.90 -18.76 -25.67
C GLY A 448 0.01 -17.68 -26.27
N ASP A 449 -0.41 -17.01 -27.35
CA ASP A 449 0.30 -15.84 -27.89
C ASP A 449 -0.20 -14.53 -27.25
N PRO A 450 0.67 -13.50 -27.13
CA PRO A 450 0.22 -12.19 -26.66
C PRO A 450 -0.70 -11.54 -27.70
N LEU A 451 -1.72 -10.82 -27.23
CA LEU A 451 -2.62 -10.02 -28.07
C LEU A 451 -1.84 -8.92 -28.81
N PHE A 452 -0.86 -8.33 -28.14
CA PHE A 452 -0.06 -7.24 -28.65
C PHE A 452 1.31 -7.23 -27.97
N VAL A 453 2.33 -6.72 -28.65
CA VAL A 453 3.66 -6.49 -28.07
C VAL A 453 4.03 -5.02 -28.26
N ALA A 454 4.03 -4.28 -27.16
CA ALA A 454 4.32 -2.86 -27.11
C ALA A 454 5.80 -2.60 -27.39
N LYS A 455 6.06 -1.71 -28.36
CA LYS A 455 7.39 -1.35 -28.79
C LYS A 455 7.49 0.13 -29.16
N ASP A 456 8.65 0.72 -28.89
CA ASP A 456 8.96 2.08 -29.32
C ASP A 456 9.23 2.15 -30.84
N ALA A 457 9.45 3.36 -31.36
CA ALA A 457 9.75 3.57 -32.77
C ALA A 457 11.06 2.90 -33.24
N ALA A 458 11.95 2.53 -32.31
CA ALA A 458 13.19 1.80 -32.58
C ALA A 458 13.04 0.28 -32.37
N ASN A 459 11.80 -0.21 -32.18
CA ASN A 459 11.46 -1.62 -31.97
C ASN A 459 11.99 -2.21 -30.65
N ASN A 460 12.31 -1.38 -29.66
CA ASN A 460 12.59 -1.82 -28.28
C ASN A 460 11.28 -2.08 -27.55
N LEU A 461 11.25 -3.10 -26.69
CA LEU A 461 10.09 -3.42 -25.87
C LEU A 461 9.74 -2.26 -24.93
N GLN A 462 8.45 -2.03 -24.72
CA GLN A 462 7.92 -1.02 -23.81
C GLN A 462 7.19 -1.71 -22.65
N PRO A 463 7.82 -1.80 -21.47
CA PRO A 463 7.23 -2.36 -20.24
C PRO A 463 5.98 -1.59 -19.76
#